data_AF-A0A9X0C0W2-F1
#
_entry.id   AF-A0A9X0C0W2-F1
#
_cell.length_a   1.000
_cell.length_b   1.000
_cell.length_c   1.000
_cell.angle_alpha   90.00
_cell.angle_beta   90.00
_cell.angle_gamma   90.00
#
_symmetry.space_group_name_H-M   'P 1'
#
loop_
_entity.id
_entity.type
_entity.pdbx_description
1 polymer ?
#
loop_
_entity_poly.entity_id
_entity_poly.type
_entity_poly.pdbx_seq_one_letter_code
_entity_poly.pdbx_strand_id
1 'polypeptide(L)'
;MTTCVVYNHDDAINDFFNPNTTVARQQCDDFAIARASGVSTLLQMQGACSYTLAAGPNKSKLFQFREEASTIDMDNITLAKAGHSEFVASCTYLGTLAIHGHSISMRWRTYLGLLTIVMARISPDDMSRQCNTIKDLARNV
;
A
#
# COMPACT_ATOMS: atom_id res chain seq x y z
N MET A 1 19.85 -18.44 13.72
CA MET A 1 20.37 -17.33 12.89
C MET A 1 19.21 -16.83 12.05
N THR A 2 18.72 -15.61 12.32
CA THR A 2 17.66 -15.00 11.53
C THR A 2 18.28 -14.49 10.25
N THR A 3 17.94 -15.10 9.11
CA THR A 3 18.42 -14.66 7.81
C THR A 3 17.70 -13.36 7.44
N CYS A 4 18.46 -12.28 7.35
CA CYS A 4 17.93 -11.01 6.87
C CYS A 4 17.80 -11.09 5.35
N VAL A 5 16.57 -11.24 4.87
CA VAL A 5 16.27 -11.17 3.44
C VAL A 5 16.46 -9.71 3.03
N VAL A 6 17.41 -9.48 2.13
CA VAL A 6 17.61 -8.17 1.49
C VAL A 6 16.32 -7.80 0.78
N TYR A 7 15.77 -6.62 1.07
CA TYR A 7 14.57 -6.15 0.38
C TYR A 7 14.85 -6.05 -1.12
N ASN A 8 14.01 -6.70 -1.92
CA ASN A 8 13.99 -6.55 -3.36
C ASN A 8 12.60 -6.04 -3.76
N HIS A 9 12.60 -4.95 -4.52
CA HIS A 9 11.38 -4.27 -4.94
C HIS A 9 10.49 -5.15 -5.83
N ASP A 10 11.10 -5.87 -6.77
CA ASP A 10 10.36 -6.73 -7.70
C ASP A 10 9.85 -7.98 -6.99
N ASP A 11 10.63 -8.55 -6.07
CA ASP A 11 10.20 -9.69 -5.26
C ASP A 11 9.00 -9.31 -4.38
N ALA A 12 9.03 -8.14 -3.74
CA ALA A 12 7.90 -7.67 -2.92
C ALA A 12 6.61 -7.46 -3.74
N ILE A 13 6.74 -7.02 -5.00
CA ILE A 13 5.59 -6.93 -5.92
C ILE A 13 5.11 -8.33 -6.29
N ASN A 14 6.03 -9.22 -6.66
CA ASN A 14 5.71 -10.58 -7.07
C ASN A 14 5.04 -11.37 -5.95
N ASP A 15 5.51 -11.22 -4.71
CA ASP A 15 4.95 -11.87 -3.51
C ASP A 15 3.52 -11.41 -3.24
N PHE A 16 3.16 -10.15 -3.54
CA PHE A 16 1.78 -9.69 -3.43
C PHE A 16 0.87 -10.31 -4.49
N PHE A 17 1.35 -10.43 -5.74
CA PHE A 17 0.55 -10.95 -6.84
C PHE A 17 0.52 -12.48 -6.90
N ASN A 18 1.50 -13.16 -6.30
CA ASN A 18 1.61 -14.61 -6.32
C ASN A 18 1.92 -15.13 -4.92
N PRO A 19 1.04 -15.93 -4.28
CA PRO A 19 -0.19 -16.55 -4.81
C PRO A 19 -1.49 -15.78 -4.47
N ASN A 20 -1.40 -14.59 -3.89
CA ASN A 20 -2.53 -14.01 -3.14
C ASN A 20 -3.69 -13.51 -4.02
N THR A 21 -3.47 -13.28 -5.32
CA THR A 21 -4.51 -12.78 -6.22
C THR A 21 -4.32 -13.26 -7.66
N THR A 22 -5.41 -13.32 -8.42
CA THR A 22 -5.42 -13.55 -9.87
C THR A 22 -5.46 -12.24 -10.66
N VAL A 23 -5.62 -11.10 -9.97
CA VAL A 23 -5.63 -9.77 -10.58
C VAL A 23 -4.22 -9.43 -11.04
N ALA A 24 -4.06 -9.13 -12.33
CA ALA A 24 -2.77 -8.77 -12.87
C ALA A 24 -2.35 -7.36 -12.43
N ARG A 25 -1.05 -7.15 -12.21
CA ARG A 25 -0.48 -5.84 -11.92
C ARG A 25 -0.97 -4.75 -12.88
N GLN A 26 -1.03 -5.05 -14.17
CA GLN A 26 -1.47 -4.10 -15.19
C GLN A 26 -2.90 -3.59 -14.91
N GLN A 27 -3.79 -4.42 -14.39
CA GLN A 27 -5.17 -4.02 -14.09
C GLN A 27 -5.23 -3.02 -12.93
N CYS A 28 -4.35 -3.17 -11.94
CA CYS A 28 -4.20 -2.19 -10.86
C CYS A 28 -3.66 -0.85 -11.40
N ASP A 29 -2.65 -0.91 -12.27
CA ASP A 29 -2.03 0.27 -12.87
C ASP A 29 -3.04 1.03 -13.74
N ASP A 30 -3.75 0.33 -14.61
CA ASP A 30 -4.79 0.87 -15.49
C ASP A 30 -5.92 1.51 -14.69
N PHE A 31 -6.36 0.86 -13.60
CA PHE A 31 -7.38 1.41 -12.71
C PHE A 31 -6.93 2.75 -12.09
N ALA A 32 -5.71 2.79 -11.56
CA ALA A 32 -5.19 4.00 -10.93
C ALA A 32 -5.02 5.15 -11.93
N ILE A 33 -4.53 4.85 -13.14
CA ILE A 33 -4.42 5.80 -14.26
C ILE A 33 -5.80 6.30 -14.68
N ALA A 34 -6.76 5.41 -14.91
CA ALA A 34 -8.12 5.80 -15.31
C ALA A 34 -8.79 6.68 -14.25
N ARG A 35 -8.52 6.43 -12.96
CA ARG A 35 -9.16 7.13 -11.84
C ARG A 35 -8.54 8.49 -11.51
N ALA A 36 -7.22 8.62 -11.64
CA ALA A 36 -6.49 9.83 -11.27
C ALA A 36 -5.96 10.65 -12.46
N SER A 37 -6.05 10.09 -13.68
CA SER A 37 -5.39 10.59 -14.88
C SER A 37 -3.85 10.60 -14.75
N GLY A 38 -3.15 10.74 -15.88
CA GLY A 38 -1.69 10.81 -15.91
C GLY A 38 -1.02 9.42 -15.85
N VAL A 39 0.15 9.36 -15.22
CA VAL A 39 1.02 8.17 -15.18
C VAL A 39 1.02 7.58 -13.78
N SER A 40 0.97 6.26 -13.67
CA SER A 40 1.22 5.55 -12.41
C SER A 40 2.72 5.43 -12.14
N THR A 41 3.15 5.65 -10.92
CA THR A 41 4.53 5.45 -10.48
C THR A 41 4.52 4.58 -9.22
N LEU A 42 5.24 3.47 -9.25
CA LEU A 42 5.47 2.65 -8.08
C LEU A 42 6.12 3.46 -6.95
N LEU A 43 5.69 3.21 -5.71
CA LEU A 43 6.47 3.67 -4.56
C LEU A 43 7.74 2.85 -4.43
N GLN A 44 8.82 3.40 -3.86
CA GLN A 44 10.09 2.68 -3.68
C GLN A 44 9.98 1.46 -2.77
N MET A 45 8.97 1.43 -1.89
CA MET A 45 8.69 0.31 -1.01
C MET A 45 7.23 -0.13 -1.13
N GLN A 46 7.02 -1.44 -1.14
CA GLN A 46 5.70 -2.07 -1.13
C GLN A 46 5.35 -2.57 0.27
N GLY A 47 4.06 -2.63 0.58
CA GLY A 47 3.60 -3.22 1.84
C GLY A 47 3.53 -4.74 1.70
N ALA A 48 3.78 -5.48 2.78
CA ALA A 48 3.79 -6.94 2.74
C ALA A 48 2.47 -7.57 2.24
N CYS A 49 1.34 -6.90 2.51
CA CYS A 49 0.00 -7.31 2.06
C CYS A 49 -0.63 -6.29 1.10
N SER A 50 0.18 -5.44 0.46
CA SER A 50 -0.37 -4.37 -0.39
C SER A 50 0.54 -3.95 -1.53
N TYR A 51 -0.04 -3.88 -2.72
CA TYR A 51 0.52 -3.19 -3.86
C TYR A 51 0.13 -1.71 -3.85
N THR A 52 1.12 -0.81 -3.90
CA THR A 52 0.94 0.63 -3.72
C THR A 52 1.66 1.41 -4.82
N LEU A 53 0.94 2.34 -5.43
CA LEU A 53 1.44 3.21 -6.48
C LEU A 53 0.88 4.63 -6.32
N ALA A 54 1.59 5.62 -6.84
CA ALA A 54 1.13 7.00 -6.92
C ALA A 54 0.62 7.31 -8.33
N ALA A 55 -0.49 8.02 -8.46
CA ALA A 55 -1.02 8.49 -9.73
C ALA A 55 -1.63 9.89 -9.61
N GLY A 56 -2.02 10.46 -10.75
CA GLY A 56 -2.53 11.83 -10.84
C GLY A 56 -1.44 12.89 -11.03
N PRO A 57 -1.84 14.13 -11.32
CA PRO A 57 -0.89 15.25 -11.47
C PRO A 57 0.01 15.35 -10.23
N ASN A 58 1.31 15.45 -10.45
CA ASN A 58 2.34 15.53 -9.42
C ASN A 58 2.27 14.41 -8.37
N LYS A 59 1.80 13.20 -8.73
CA LYS A 59 1.69 12.05 -7.82
C LYS A 59 0.80 12.34 -6.60
N SER A 60 -0.22 13.19 -6.79
CA SER A 60 -1.09 13.71 -5.71
C SER A 60 -1.94 12.66 -5.00
N LYS A 61 -2.10 11.46 -5.59
CA LYS A 61 -2.93 10.39 -5.04
C LYS A 61 -2.14 9.10 -4.92
N LEU A 62 -2.24 8.47 -3.76
CA LEU A 62 -1.71 7.13 -3.54
C LEU A 62 -2.84 6.12 -3.67
N PHE A 63 -2.64 5.09 -4.48
CA PHE A 63 -3.53 3.95 -4.60
C PHE A 63 -2.90 2.77 -3.88
N GLN A 64 -3.68 2.13 -3.03
CA GLN A 64 -3.28 0.94 -2.32
C GLN A 64 -4.29 -0.17 -2.61
N PHE A 65 -3.78 -1.25 -3.19
CA PHE A 65 -4.49 -2.49 -3.46
C PHE A 65 -4.08 -3.50 -2.40
N ARG A 66 -5.05 -4.11 -1.71
CA ARG A 66 -4.79 -5.06 -0.62
C ARG A 66 -5.53 -6.35 -0.86
N GLU A 67 -4.92 -7.46 -0.47
CA GLU A 67 -5.61 -8.75 -0.42
C GLU A 67 -6.80 -8.70 0.53
N GLU A 68 -7.79 -9.56 0.29
CA GLU A 68 -9.01 -9.64 1.08
C GLU A 68 -8.75 -9.94 2.56
N ALA A 69 -7.75 -10.79 2.85
CA ALA A 69 -7.38 -11.16 4.21
C ALA A 69 -6.73 -10.02 5.02
N SER A 70 -6.35 -8.91 4.36
CA SER A 70 -5.67 -7.77 4.99
C SER A 70 -6.37 -6.45 4.61
N THR A 71 -7.69 -6.43 4.61
CA THR A 71 -8.46 -5.19 4.40
C THR A 71 -8.30 -4.24 5.59
N ILE A 72 -8.04 -2.97 5.32
CA ILE A 72 -8.07 -1.92 6.34
C ILE A 72 -9.51 -1.64 6.75
N ASP A 73 -9.76 -1.67 8.06
CA ASP A 73 -11.00 -1.24 8.69
C ASP A 73 -11.18 0.29 8.57
N MET A 74 -12.20 0.71 7.84
CA MET A 74 -12.47 2.13 7.58
C MET A 74 -13.06 2.84 8.80
N ASP A 75 -13.70 2.14 9.72
CA ASP A 75 -14.23 2.71 10.96
C ASP A 75 -13.06 3.07 11.89
N ASN A 76 -12.07 2.18 11.99
CA ASN A 76 -10.83 2.47 12.72
C ASN A 76 -10.06 3.65 12.12
N ILE A 77 -9.96 3.75 10.79
CA ILE A 77 -9.34 4.92 10.14
C ILE A 77 -10.13 6.20 10.43
N THR A 78 -11.46 6.14 10.42
CA THR A 78 -12.32 7.31 10.69
C THR A 78 -12.16 7.77 12.14
N LEU A 79 -12.15 6.83 13.10
CA LEU A 79 -11.90 7.11 14.51
C LEU A 79 -10.51 7.70 14.73
N ALA A 80 -9.48 7.10 14.15
CA ALA A 80 -8.11 7.59 14.25
C ALA A 80 -7.98 9.00 13.64
N LYS A 81 -8.64 9.26 12.51
CA LYS A 81 -8.68 10.57 11.87
C LYS A 81 -9.38 11.62 12.73
N ALA A 82 -10.42 11.23 13.47
CA ALA A 82 -11.14 12.13 14.37
C ALA A 82 -10.29 12.57 15.56
N GLY A 83 -9.44 11.68 16.09
CA GLY A 83 -8.53 11.98 17.21
C GLY A 83 -7.19 12.61 16.81
N HIS A 84 -6.67 12.27 15.63
CA HIS A 84 -5.32 12.62 15.17
C HIS A 84 -5.32 13.07 13.70
N SER A 85 -6.13 14.07 13.39
CA SER A 85 -6.40 14.51 12.02
C SER A 85 -5.15 14.97 11.25
N GLU A 86 -4.14 15.43 11.95
CA GLU A 86 -2.85 15.90 11.44
C GLU A 86 -1.90 14.77 11.03
N PHE A 87 -2.09 13.56 11.58
CA PHE A 87 -1.22 12.40 11.34
C PHE A 87 -1.89 11.31 10.49
N VAL A 88 -3.22 11.29 10.44
CA VAL A 88 -3.94 10.24 9.69
C VAL A 88 -4.30 10.78 8.31
N ALA A 89 -3.74 10.19 7.25
CA ALA A 89 -4.14 10.53 5.89
C ALA A 89 -5.60 10.15 5.63
N SER A 90 -6.35 11.05 4.99
CA SER A 90 -7.70 10.74 4.52
C SER A 90 -7.64 9.56 3.55
N CYS A 91 -8.42 8.53 3.84
CA CYS A 91 -8.50 7.31 3.04
C CYS A 91 -9.93 7.12 2.55
N THR A 92 -10.07 6.72 1.30
CA THR A 92 -11.38 6.36 0.74
C THR A 92 -11.28 4.98 0.13
N TYR A 93 -12.24 4.12 0.47
CA TYR A 93 -12.44 2.85 -0.18
C TYR A 93 -13.08 3.06 -1.55
N LEU A 94 -12.49 2.47 -2.58
CA LEU A 94 -12.89 2.64 -3.99
C LEU A 94 -13.62 1.41 -4.56
N GLY A 95 -13.76 0.35 -3.77
CA GLY A 95 -14.37 -0.91 -4.20
C GLY A 95 -13.38 -2.06 -4.20
N THR A 96 -13.79 -3.18 -4.80
CA THR A 96 -13.01 -4.41 -4.89
C THR A 96 -12.91 -4.84 -6.34
N LEU A 97 -11.71 -5.23 -6.77
CA LEU A 97 -11.51 -5.96 -8.03
C LEU A 97 -11.54 -7.44 -7.70
N ALA A 98 -12.51 -8.17 -8.26
CA ALA A 98 -12.63 -9.60 -8.08
C ALA A 98 -12.46 -10.32 -9.41
N ILE A 99 -11.53 -11.27 -9.48
CA ILE A 99 -11.29 -12.11 -10.65
C ILE A 99 -11.18 -13.57 -10.19
N HIS A 100 -11.95 -14.46 -10.79
CA HIS A 100 -11.94 -15.90 -10.48
C HIS A 100 -12.01 -16.26 -8.97
N GLY A 101 -12.78 -15.50 -8.17
CA GLY A 101 -12.97 -15.77 -6.74
C GLY A 101 -11.90 -15.18 -5.80
N HIS A 102 -10.86 -14.54 -6.34
CA HIS A 102 -9.89 -13.76 -5.56
C HIS A 102 -10.22 -12.27 -5.68
N SER A 103 -10.25 -11.58 -4.53
CA SER A 103 -10.64 -10.18 -4.47
C SER A 103 -9.54 -9.31 -3.87
N ILE A 104 -9.29 -8.16 -4.49
CA ILE A 104 -8.40 -7.12 -3.95
C ILE A 104 -9.20 -5.86 -3.67
N SER A 105 -9.07 -5.37 -2.44
CA SER A 105 -9.71 -4.14 -2.01
C SER A 105 -8.87 -2.94 -2.44
N MET A 106 -9.52 -1.95 -3.06
CA MET A 106 -8.87 -0.76 -3.60
C MET A 106 -9.16 0.43 -2.72
N ARG A 107 -8.12 1.23 -2.48
CA ARG A 107 -8.25 2.48 -1.74
C ARG A 107 -7.40 3.54 -2.40
N TRP A 108 -7.79 4.79 -2.22
CA TRP A 108 -6.87 5.90 -2.42
C TRP A 108 -6.65 6.70 -1.14
N ARG A 109 -5.55 7.42 -1.09
CA ARG A 109 -5.25 8.41 -0.05
C ARG A 109 -4.82 9.70 -0.72
N THR A 110 -5.32 10.83 -0.20
CA THR A 110 -4.83 12.14 -0.58
C THR A 110 -3.51 12.39 0.13
N TYR A 111 -2.49 12.84 -0.61
CA TYR A 111 -1.21 13.20 -0.03
C TYR A 111 -1.40 14.40 0.90
N LEU A 112 -1.34 14.20 2.23
CA LEU A 112 -1.15 15.29 3.17
C LEU A 112 0.31 15.71 3.03
N GLY A 113 0.53 16.92 2.50
CA GLY A 113 1.87 17.48 2.31
C GLY A 113 2.69 17.38 3.60
N LEU A 114 3.91 16.85 3.45
CA LEU A 114 4.91 16.51 4.46
C LEU A 114 4.43 15.60 5.61
N LEU A 115 4.97 14.38 5.61
CA LEU A 115 5.06 13.47 6.76
C LEU A 115 3.74 12.83 7.21
N THR A 116 3.36 11.73 6.56
CA THR A 116 2.98 10.48 7.24
C THR A 116 2.89 9.34 6.24
N ILE A 117 4.05 8.99 5.70
CA ILE A 117 4.36 7.56 5.64
C ILE A 117 5.05 7.34 6.98
N VAL A 118 4.60 6.39 7.79
CA VAL A 118 5.46 5.83 8.85
C VAL A 118 6.57 5.05 8.14
N MET A 119 7.43 5.78 7.41
CA MET A 119 8.81 5.40 7.26
C MET A 119 9.38 5.80 8.62
N ALA A 120 9.33 4.85 9.56
CA ALA A 120 10.27 4.85 10.65
C ALA A 120 11.61 5.25 10.02
N ARG A 121 12.20 6.34 10.51
CA ARG A 121 13.51 6.85 10.07
C ARG A 121 14.59 5.83 10.43
N ILE A 122 14.51 4.66 9.82
CA ILE A 122 15.46 3.58 9.93
C ILE A 122 16.44 3.87 8.82
N SER A 123 17.70 4.09 9.17
CA SER A 123 18.78 4.31 8.21
C SER A 123 18.66 3.30 7.06
N PRO A 124 18.93 3.69 5.80
CA PRO A 124 19.04 2.74 4.68
C PRO A 124 19.96 1.54 5.00
N ASP A 125 20.88 1.71 5.95
CA ASP A 125 21.82 0.67 6.38
C ASP A 125 21.22 -0.35 7.36
N ASP A 126 20.01 -0.11 7.88
CA ASP A 126 19.38 -0.93 8.93
C ASP A 126 18.13 -1.67 8.37
N MET A 127 18.34 -2.29 7.21
CA MET A 127 17.35 -2.99 6.39
C MET A 127 16.59 -4.10 7.12
N SER A 128 17.22 -4.76 8.09
CA SER A 128 16.62 -5.83 8.89
C SER A 128 15.48 -5.30 9.76
N ARG A 129 15.65 -4.10 10.33
CA ARG A 129 14.61 -3.43 11.10
C ARG A 129 13.49 -2.92 10.20
N GLN A 130 13.80 -2.47 8.98
CA GLN A 130 12.77 -2.09 8.01
C GLN A 130 11.88 -3.28 7.62
N CYS A 131 12.45 -4.42 7.25
CA CYS A 131 11.69 -5.61 6.87
C CYS A 131 10.77 -6.12 7.99
N ASN A 132 11.27 -6.19 9.23
CA ASN A 132 10.45 -6.60 10.37
C ASN A 132 9.36 -5.59 10.68
N THR A 133 9.68 -4.29 10.64
CA THR A 133 8.69 -3.22 10.85
C THR A 133 7.58 -3.26 9.80
N ILE A 134 7.94 -3.46 8.51
CA ILE A 134 6.96 -3.55 7.43
C ILE A 134 6.05 -4.78 7.61
N LYS A 135 6.62 -5.94 7.97
CA LYS A 135 5.85 -7.16 8.22
C LYS A 135 4.96 -7.04 9.46
N ASP A 136 5.48 -6.50 10.55
CA ASP A 136 4.73 -6.36 11.80
C ASP A 136 3.65 -5.29 11.70
N LEU A 137 3.90 -4.18 11.00
CA LEU A 137 2.89 -3.15 10.75
C LEU A 137 1.82 -3.64 9.76
N ALA A 138 2.17 -4.50 8.81
CA ALA A 138 1.18 -5.08 7.90
C ALA A 138 0.23 -6.09 8.57
N ARG A 139 0.65 -6.74 9.67
CA ARG A 139 -0.15 -7.71 10.43
C ARG A 139 -1.05 -7.10 11.49
N ASN A 140 -0.75 -5.89 11.98
CA ASN A 140 -1.38 -5.30 13.17
C ASN A 140 -2.24 -4.05 12.86
N VAL A 141 -2.60 -3.81 11.60
CA VAL A 141 -3.51 -2.71 11.18
C VAL A 141 -4.77 -3.29 10.56
#